data_AF-A0A540R7F9-F1
#
_entry.id   AF-A0A540R7F9-F1
#
_cell.length_a   1.000
_cell.length_b   1.000
_cell.length_c   1.000
_cell.angle_alpha   90.00
_cell.angle_beta   90.00
_cell.angle_gamma   90.00
#
_symmetry.space_group_name_H-M   'P 1'
#
loop_
_entity.id
_entity.type
_entity.pdbx_description
1 polymer ?
#
loop_
_entity_poly.entity_id
_entity_poly.type
_entity_poly.pdbx_seq_one_letter_code
_entity_poly.pdbx_strand_id
1 'polypeptide(L)' 'MVGGVGTRAEYARIPHLIELIKDGTIDPGVVFGLELPLADPATAYAAMDERRATKALLNF' A
#
# COMPACT_ATOMS: atom_id res chain seq x y z
N MET A 1 -10.21 2.25 12.51
CA MET A 1 -9.22 1.51 11.69
C MET A 1 -8.26 0.77 12.62
N VAL A 2 -8.20 -0.56 12.55
CA VAL A 2 -7.11 -1.33 13.16
C VAL A 2 -6.06 -1.52 12.08
N GLY A 3 -5.05 -0.64 12.05
CA GLY A 3 -3.81 -0.96 11.36
C GLY A 3 -3.12 -2.04 12.18
N GLY A 4 -3.24 -3.30 11.75
CA GLY A 4 -2.56 -4.40 12.41
C GLY A 4 -1.06 -4.28 12.19
N VAL A 5 -0.28 -4.22 13.26
CA VAL A 5 1.16 -4.43 13.17
C VAL A 5 1.37 -5.88 12.75
N GLY A 6 2.15 -6.10 11.70
CA GLY A 6 2.46 -7.47 11.26
C GLY A 6 3.06 -8.32 12.36
N THR A 7 2.92 -9.63 12.26
CA THR A 7 3.56 -10.60 13.14
C THR A 7 5.02 -10.81 12.75
N ARG A 8 5.84 -11.31 13.67
CA ARG A 8 7.23 -11.69 13.37
C ARG A 8 7.34 -12.67 12.19
N ALA A 9 6.36 -13.56 12.04
CA ALA A 9 6.32 -14.51 10.92
C ALA A 9 6.04 -13.83 9.58
N GLU A 10 5.20 -12.79 9.56
CA GLU A 10 4.93 -11.99 8.35
C GLU A 10 6.15 -11.18 7.93
N TYR A 11 6.83 -10.53 8.88
CA TYR A 11 8.07 -9.78 8.59
C TYR A 11 9.19 -10.67 8.04
N ALA A 12 9.27 -11.93 8.46
CA ALA A 12 10.25 -12.88 7.94
C ALA A 12 10.09 -13.15 6.42
N ARG A 13 8.93 -12.87 5.84
CA ARG A 13 8.65 -13.05 4.40
C ARG A 13 9.08 -11.85 3.54
N ILE A 14 9.34 -10.69 4.13
CA ILE A 14 9.66 -9.46 3.39
C ILE A 14 10.83 -9.64 2.41
N PRO A 15 11.96 -10.27 2.77
CA PRO A 15 13.06 -10.46 1.82
C PRO A 15 12.66 -11.24 0.56
N HIS A 16 11.83 -12.28 0.72
CA HIS A 16 11.33 -13.05 -0.42
C HIS A 16 10.39 -12.22 -1.30
N LEU A 17 9.49 -11.43 -0.71
CA LEU A 17 8.60 -10.54 -1.46
C LEU A 17 9.37 -9.47 -2.24
N ILE A 18 10.45 -8.94 -1.66
CA ILE A 18 11.32 -7.98 -2.36
C ILE A 18 11.96 -8.61 -3.60
N GLU A 19 12.44 -9.86 -3.52
CA GLU A 19 13.00 -10.53 -4.70
C GLU A 19 11.96 -10.74 -5.79
N LEU A 20 10.73 -11.14 -5.44
CA LEU A 20 9.62 -11.27 -6.40
C LEU A 20 9.23 -9.96 -7.09
N ILE A 21 9.48 -8.81 -6.44
CA ILE A 21 9.26 -7.49 -7.06
C ILE A 21 10.42 -7.17 -8.00
N LYS A 22 11.66 -7.40 -7.56
CA LYS A 22 12.88 -7.10 -8.33
C LYS A 22 12.98 -7.94 -9.60
N ASP A 23 12.54 -9.19 -9.57
CA ASP A 23 12.55 -10.08 -10.72
C ASP A 23 11.32 -9.90 -11.64
N GLY A 24 10.36 -9.05 -11.25
CA GLY A 24 9.15 -8.75 -12.01
C GLY A 24 8.06 -9.83 -11.92
N THR A 25 8.18 -10.81 -11.00
CA THR A 25 7.18 -11.86 -10.79
C THR A 25 5.86 -11.29 -10.26
N ILE A 26 5.92 -10.26 -9.40
CA ILE A 26 4.75 -9.54 -8.91
C ILE A 26 4.90 -8.03 -9.12
N ASP A 27 3.79 -7.38 -9.44
CA ASP A 27 3.69 -5.92 -9.45
C ASP A 27 2.82 -5.44 -8.28
N PRO A 28 3.42 -4.90 -7.21
CA PRO A 28 2.67 -4.36 -6.08
C PRO A 28 2.06 -2.99 -6.41
N GLY A 29 2.41 -2.35 -7.53
CA GLY A 29 1.92 -1.04 -7.93
C GLY A 29 0.43 -1.04 -8.30
N VAL A 30 -0.08 -2.16 -8.82
CA VAL A 30 -1.46 -2.27 -9.35
C VAL A 30 -2.56 -2.05 -8.30
N VAL A 31 -2.24 -2.10 -7.01
CA VAL A 31 -3.23 -1.89 -5.94
C VAL A 31 -3.43 -0.40 -5.60
N PHE A 32 -2.55 0.48 -6.07
CA PHE A 32 -2.71 1.94 -5.91
C PHE A 32 -3.77 2.43 -6.89
N GLY A 33 -4.96 2.70 -6.38
CA GLY A 33 -6.10 3.17 -7.17
C GLY A 33 -6.28 4.69 -7.16
N LEU A 34 -5.46 5.41 -6.39
CA LEU A 34 -5.56 6.85 -6.21
C LEU A 34 -4.18 7.45 -5.89
N GLU A 35 -3.83 8.55 -6.56
CA GLU A 35 -2.64 9.35 -6.27
C GLU A 35 -3.06 10.76 -5.86
N LEU A 36 -2.46 11.27 -4.78
CA LEU A 36 -2.77 12.59 -4.22
C LEU A 36 -1.49 13.29 -3.74
N PRO A 37 -1.49 14.63 -3.64
CA PRO A 37 -0.40 15.34 -2.99
C PRO A 37 -0.32 14.99 -1.51
N LEU A 38 0.89 14.97 -0.95
CA LEU A 38 1.13 14.71 0.47
C LEU A 38 0.39 15.69 1.39
N ALA A 39 0.07 16.89 0.89
CA ALA A 39 -0.72 17.90 1.59
C ALA A 39 -2.20 17.52 1.77
N ASP A 40 -2.71 16.49 1.08
CA ASP A 40 -4.11 16.04 1.18
C ASP A 40 -4.25 14.54 1.55
N PRO A 41 -3.82 14.14 2.76
CA PRO A 41 -4.01 12.77 3.24
C PRO A 41 -5.48 12.49 3.60
N ALA A 42 -6.28 13.51 3.90
CA ALA A 42 -7.67 13.34 4.33
C ALA A 42 -8.53 12.73 3.22
N THR A 43 -8.38 13.23 1.98
CA THR A 43 -9.09 12.67 0.82
C THR A 43 -8.68 11.21 0.56
N ALA A 44 -7.40 10.87 0.73
CA ALA A 44 -6.93 9.49 0.61
C ALA A 44 -7.62 8.55 1.62
N TYR A 45 -7.72 8.96 2.88
CA TYR A 45 -8.42 8.17 3.90
C TYR A 45 -9.91 8.02 3.60
N ALA A 46 -10.60 9.11 3.24
CA ALA A 46 -12.01 9.04 2.88
C ALA A 46 -12.24 8.12 1.68
N ALA A 47 -11.38 8.17 0.67
CA ALA A 47 -11.46 7.29 -0.49
C ALA A 47 -11.30 5.80 -0.14
N MET A 48 -10.41 5.47 0.81
CA MET A 48 -10.23 4.09 1.28
C MET A 48 -11.40 3.63 2.16
N ASP A 49 -11.95 4.50 3.00
CA ASP A 49 -13.08 4.22 3.89
C ASP A 49 -14.36 3.94 3.08
N GLU A 50 -14.64 4.82 2.11
CA GLU A 50 -15.78 4.69 1.17
C GLU A 50 -15.55 3.63 0.08
N ARG A 51 -14.43 2.90 0.12
CA ARG A 51 -14.05 1.87 -0.86
C ARG A 51 -13.97 2.36 -2.31
N ARG A 52 -13.70 3.66 -2.51
CA ARG A 52 -13.35 4.25 -3.82
C ARG A 52 -11.93 3.91 -4.25
N ALA A 53 -11.03 3.63 -3.32
CA ALA A 53 -9.65 3.18 -3.59
C ALA A 53 -9.21 2.04 -2.67
N THR A 54 -8.45 1.08 -3.19
CA THR A 54 -7.86 -0.01 -2.40
C THR A 54 -6.62 0.45 -1.62
N LYS A 55 -5.72 1.17 -2.29
CA LYS A 55 -4.59 1.91 -1.71
C LYS A 55 -4.50 3.28 -2.36
N ALA A 56 -4.00 4.25 -1.60
CA ALA A 56 -3.66 5.56 -2.08
C ALA A 56 -2.15 5.79 -1.96
N LEU A 57 -1.55 6.45 -2.94
CA LEU A 57 -0.16 6.88 -2.94
C LEU A 57 -0.12 8.40 -2.73
N LEU A 58 0.70 8.85 -1.78
CA LEU A 58 0.92 10.26 -1.50
C LEU A 58 2.29 10.68 -2.01
N ASN A 59 2.31 11.71 -2.85
CA ASN A 59 3.52 12.20 -3.51
C ASN A 59 3.82 13.66 -3.10
N PHE A 60 5.10 14.05 -3.09
CA PHE A 60 5.57 15.40 -2.72
C PHE A 60 5.36 16.42 -3.83
#